data_AF-A0A0B6RWB2-F1
#
_entry.id   AF-A0A0B6RWB2-F1
#
_cell.length_a   1.000
_cell.length_b   1.000
_cell.length_c   1.000
_cell.angle_alpha   90.00
_cell.angle_beta   90.00
_cell.angle_gamma   90.00
#
_symmetry.space_group_name_H-M   'P 1'
#
loop_
_entity.id
_entity.type
_entity.pdbx_description
1 polymer ?
#
loop_
_entity_poly.entity_id
_entity_poly.type
_entity_poly.pdbx_seq_one_letter_code
_entity_poly.pdbx_strand_id
1 'polypeptide(L)'
;MCIRTRFDGLLALIRRRRQRWYTAVPRLGATGARRITDFIDQHAGTLGYLSRLALVPRRQLAPGDAALQPIARVGADVVPLEALRVPAALDGSAGLNCAPVRAHQAEMNTDLQAVSAWIAIRGARSVQTQRAYRREAERLLLWAIVAKGKPLSSLNTLDVAEYLDAD
;
A
#
# COMPACT_ATOMS: atom_id res chain seq x y z
N MET A 1 24.26 23.88 -7.00
CA MET A 1 23.03 23.11 -7.35
C MET A 1 23.32 21.71 -7.98
N CYS A 2 24.53 21.13 -7.86
CA CYS A 2 24.96 19.97 -8.68
C CYS A 2 25.18 18.63 -7.96
N ILE A 3 25.15 18.60 -6.62
CA ILE A 3 25.46 17.38 -5.83
C ILE A 3 24.18 16.59 -5.50
N ARG A 4 23.09 17.29 -5.15
CA ARG A 4 21.82 16.67 -4.75
C ARG A 4 21.18 15.85 -5.88
N THR A 5 21.20 16.39 -7.10
CA THR A 5 20.70 15.71 -8.32
C THR A 5 21.44 14.42 -8.65
N ARG A 6 22.74 14.33 -8.35
CA ARG A 6 23.53 13.11 -8.59
C ARG A 6 23.28 12.05 -7.53
N PHE A 7 23.09 12.47 -6.28
CA PHE A 7 22.81 11.57 -5.18
C PHE A 7 21.39 10.97 -5.27
N ASP A 8 20.39 11.77 -5.65
CA ASP A 8 19.03 11.27 -5.93
C ASP A 8 19.03 10.24 -7.06
N GLY A 9 19.85 10.46 -8.11
CA GLY A 9 20.06 9.49 -9.18
C GLY A 9 20.66 8.17 -8.69
N LEU A 10 21.62 8.21 -7.75
CA LEU A 10 22.18 7.02 -7.11
C LEU A 10 21.10 6.27 -6.31
N LEU A 11 20.33 6.96 -5.47
CA LEU A 11 19.24 6.34 -4.72
C LEU A 11 18.19 5.71 -5.63
N ALA A 12 17.82 6.39 -6.72
CA ALA A 12 16.90 5.87 -7.71
C ALA A 12 17.44 4.61 -8.41
N LEU A 13 18.74 4.60 -8.76
CA LEU A 13 19.40 3.43 -9.34
C LEU A 13 19.40 2.25 -8.35
N ILE A 14 19.74 2.49 -7.08
CA ILE A 14 19.73 1.48 -6.01
C ILE A 14 18.30 0.94 -5.82
N ARG A 15 17.29 1.80 -5.77
CA ARG A 15 15.88 1.38 -5.64
C ARG A 15 15.42 0.55 -6.83
N ARG A 16 15.86 0.87 -8.04
CA ARG A 16 15.46 0.15 -9.27
C ARG A 16 16.17 -1.21 -9.42
N ARG A 17 17.48 -1.26 -9.19
CA ARG A 17 18.32 -2.46 -9.43
C ARG A 17 18.57 -3.30 -8.17
N ARG A 18 18.16 -2.80 -7.00
CA ARG A 18 18.34 -3.43 -5.68
C ARG A 18 19.81 -3.77 -5.42
N GLN A 19 20.10 -4.87 -4.73
CA GLN A 19 21.45 -5.24 -4.28
C GLN A 19 22.48 -5.37 -5.41
N ARG A 20 22.05 -5.49 -6.67
CA ARG A 20 22.94 -5.60 -7.85
C ARG A 20 23.14 -4.27 -8.57
N TRP A 21 22.71 -3.14 -8.01
CA TRP A 21 22.83 -1.82 -8.66
C TRP A 21 24.24 -1.47 -9.11
N TYR A 22 25.25 -1.92 -8.36
CA TYR A 22 26.65 -1.63 -8.65
C TYR A 22 27.15 -2.25 -9.95
N THR A 23 26.50 -3.31 -10.45
CA THR A 23 26.89 -3.92 -11.74
C THR A 23 26.57 -3.01 -12.93
N ALA A 24 25.73 -1.99 -12.72
CA ALA A 24 25.46 -0.96 -13.73
C ALA A 24 26.45 0.21 -13.68
N VAL A 25 27.36 0.24 -12.70
CA VAL A 25 28.34 1.31 -12.52
C VAL A 25 29.73 0.79 -12.88
N PRO A 26 30.33 1.26 -13.99
CA PRO A 26 31.67 0.84 -14.38
C PRO A 26 32.68 1.08 -13.25
N ARG A 27 33.56 0.09 -13.02
CA ARG A 27 34.64 0.13 -12.00
C ARG A 27 34.16 0.15 -10.54
N LEU A 28 32.87 -0.12 -10.25
CA LEU A 28 32.38 -0.29 -8.89
C LEU A 28 32.19 -1.77 -8.53
N GLY A 29 32.99 -2.28 -7.60
CA GLY A 29 32.88 -3.65 -7.09
C GLY A 29 31.90 -3.80 -5.92
N ALA A 30 31.56 -5.04 -5.58
CA ALA A 30 30.61 -5.37 -4.50
C ALA A 30 31.02 -4.77 -3.14
N THR A 31 32.31 -4.80 -2.80
CA THR A 31 32.82 -4.21 -1.55
C THR A 31 32.62 -2.69 -1.51
N GLY A 32 32.87 -2.00 -2.63
CA GLY A 32 32.62 -0.56 -2.73
C GLY A 32 31.14 -0.23 -2.64
N ALA A 33 30.30 -1.01 -3.31
CA ALA A 33 28.85 -0.88 -3.23
C ALA A 33 28.33 -1.04 -1.81
N ARG A 34 28.84 -2.02 -1.05
CA ARG A 34 28.48 -2.26 0.34
C ARG A 34 28.88 -1.08 1.23
N ARG A 35 30.10 -0.56 1.09
CA ARG A 35 30.54 0.64 1.83
C ARG A 35 29.64 1.85 1.55
N ILE A 36 29.21 2.02 0.29
CA ILE A 36 28.27 3.09 -0.08
C ILE A 36 26.93 2.89 0.62
N THR A 37 26.37 1.68 0.59
CA THR A 37 25.07 1.43 1.25
C THR A 37 25.17 1.57 2.76
N ASP A 38 26.25 1.11 3.38
CA ASP A 38 26.49 1.24 4.82
C ASP A 38 26.66 2.72 5.22
N PHE A 39 27.35 3.51 4.40
CA PHE A 39 27.49 4.95 4.61
C PHE A 39 26.14 5.67 4.53
N ILE A 40 25.29 5.30 3.57
CA ILE A 40 23.94 5.86 3.44
C ILE A 40 23.09 5.51 4.67
N ASP A 41 23.15 4.26 5.14
CA ASP A 41 22.40 3.81 6.31
C ASP A 41 22.83 4.55 7.59
N GLN A 42 24.14 4.73 7.79
CA GLN A 42 24.69 5.49 8.91
C GLN A 42 24.28 6.97 8.91
N HIS A 43 23.97 7.53 7.73
CA HIS A 43 23.60 8.93 7.56
C HIS A 43 22.15 9.09 7.04
N ALA A 44 21.28 8.12 7.34
CA ALA A 44 19.92 8.08 6.80
C ALA A 44 19.08 9.32 7.11
N GLY A 45 19.34 9.99 8.25
CA GLY A 45 18.64 11.25 8.63
C GLY A 45 18.91 12.41 7.66
N THR A 46 20.05 12.41 6.97
CA THR A 46 20.46 13.47 6.04
C THR A 46 20.32 13.04 4.58
N LEU A 47 20.66 11.78 4.30
CA LEU A 47 20.72 11.23 2.93
C LEU A 47 19.44 10.47 2.54
N GLY A 48 18.52 10.27 3.48
CA GLY A 48 17.33 9.46 3.28
C GLY A 48 17.60 7.97 3.44
N TYR A 49 16.51 7.21 3.46
CA TYR A 49 16.53 5.79 3.79
C TYR A 49 16.49 4.89 2.55
N LEU A 50 17.23 3.77 2.61
CA LEU A 50 17.14 2.67 1.67
C LEU A 50 16.40 1.50 2.32
N SER A 51 15.28 1.09 1.70
CA SER A 51 14.52 -0.08 2.15
C SER A 51 15.41 -1.33 2.21
N ARG A 52 15.16 -2.24 3.16
CA ARG A 52 15.86 -3.54 3.24
C ARG A 52 15.83 -4.33 1.93
N LEU A 53 14.74 -4.23 1.15
CA LEU A 53 14.61 -4.78 -0.20
C LEU A 53 15.68 -4.30 -1.18
N ALA A 54 16.23 -3.11 -0.98
CA ALA A 54 17.28 -2.55 -1.83
C ALA A 54 18.65 -3.13 -1.50
N LEU A 55 18.83 -3.66 -0.29
CA LEU A 55 20.12 -4.12 0.23
C LEU A 55 20.24 -5.64 0.22
N VAL A 56 19.14 -6.35 0.48
CA VAL A 56 19.13 -7.80 0.70
C VAL A 56 18.34 -8.50 -0.41
N PRO A 57 18.87 -9.60 -1.01
CA PRO A 57 18.11 -10.45 -1.92
C PRO A 57 16.79 -10.90 -1.31
N ARG A 58 15.69 -10.80 -2.07
CA ARG A 58 14.34 -11.14 -1.59
C ARG A 58 14.24 -12.54 -0.96
N ARG A 59 14.96 -13.53 -1.49
CA ARG A 59 15.02 -14.92 -0.98
C ARG A 59 15.65 -15.07 0.41
N GLN A 60 16.38 -14.06 0.89
CA GLN A 60 17.02 -14.06 2.21
C GLN A 60 16.22 -13.27 3.24
N LEU A 61 15.08 -12.69 2.86
CA LEU A 61 14.18 -12.01 3.77
C LEU A 61 13.26 -13.04 4.44
N ALA A 62 13.08 -12.91 5.74
CA ALA A 62 12.19 -13.78 6.50
C ALA A 62 10.74 -13.60 6.02
N PRO A 63 9.91 -14.66 6.03
CA PRO A 63 8.47 -14.52 5.89
C PRO A 63 7.94 -13.51 6.93
N GLY A 64 7.23 -12.48 6.48
CA GLY A 64 6.71 -11.41 7.34
C GLY A 64 7.66 -10.22 7.57
N ASP A 65 8.85 -10.19 6.95
CA ASP A 65 9.74 -9.02 7.03
C ASP A 65 9.01 -7.75 6.56
N ALA A 66 9.12 -6.65 7.33
CA ALA A 66 8.46 -5.39 7.03
C ALA A 66 8.82 -4.84 5.63
N ALA A 67 10.00 -5.17 5.11
CA ALA A 67 10.38 -4.77 3.77
C ALA A 67 9.63 -5.55 2.67
N LEU A 68 9.09 -6.74 2.96
CA LEU A 68 8.25 -7.50 2.04
C LEU A 68 6.79 -7.00 2.04
N GLN A 69 6.40 -6.23 3.04
CA GLN A 69 5.07 -5.65 3.11
C GLN A 69 4.90 -4.65 1.95
N PRO A 70 3.80 -4.73 1.19
CA PRO A 70 3.47 -3.70 0.23
C PRO A 70 3.43 -2.35 0.95
N ILE A 71 4.28 -1.42 0.55
CA ILE A 71 4.10 -0.02 0.94
C ILE A 71 2.98 0.47 0.04
N ALA A 72 1.75 0.47 0.54
CA ALA A 72 0.63 1.08 -0.15
C ALA A 72 1.00 2.55 -0.41
N ARG A 73 1.32 2.90 -1.66
CA ARG A 73 1.36 4.31 -2.05
C ARG A 73 -0.06 4.81 -1.98
N VAL A 74 -0.27 5.77 -1.08
CA VAL A 74 -1.52 6.53 -0.97
C VAL A 74 -2.01 6.88 -2.39
N GLY A 75 -3.14 6.29 -2.79
CA GLY A 75 -3.86 6.59 -4.02
C GLY A 75 -3.43 5.87 -5.30
N ALA A 76 -2.47 4.93 -5.29
CA ALA A 76 -1.96 4.38 -6.57
C ALA A 76 -1.66 2.87 -6.62
N ASP A 77 -1.66 2.14 -5.50
CA ASP A 77 -1.35 0.71 -5.52
C ASP A 77 -2.60 -0.15 -5.30
N VAL A 78 -2.85 -1.07 -6.24
CA VAL A 78 -3.77 -2.19 -6.07
C VAL A 78 -3.10 -3.18 -5.11
N VAL A 79 -3.60 -3.23 -3.88
CA VAL A 79 -3.08 -4.10 -2.81
C VAL A 79 -4.22 -4.92 -2.18
N PRO A 80 -3.92 -6.12 -1.65
CA PRO A 80 -4.90 -6.89 -0.89
C PRO A 80 -5.54 -6.06 0.21
N LEU A 81 -6.80 -6.35 0.55
CA LEU A 81 -7.57 -5.63 1.56
C LEU A 81 -6.82 -5.49 2.89
N GLU A 82 -6.11 -6.53 3.34
CA GLU A 82 -5.29 -6.54 4.56
C GLU A 82 -4.09 -5.56 4.53
N ALA A 83 -3.56 -5.27 3.35
CA ALA A 83 -2.45 -4.35 3.13
C ALA A 83 -2.91 -2.93 2.75
N LEU A 84 -4.21 -2.74 2.49
CA LEU A 84 -4.78 -1.46 2.11
C LEU A 84 -4.58 -0.43 3.24
N ARG A 85 -4.10 0.76 2.86
CA ARG A 85 -4.01 1.93 3.72
C ARG A 85 -4.79 3.06 3.06
N VAL A 86 -5.93 3.38 3.65
CA VAL A 86 -6.83 4.40 3.13
C VAL A 86 -6.46 5.75 3.77
N PRO A 87 -6.26 6.83 3.00
CA PRO A 87 -6.06 8.17 3.55
C PRO A 87 -7.26 8.57 4.41
N ALA A 88 -7.03 9.34 5.48
CA ALA A 88 -8.10 9.78 6.38
C ALA A 88 -9.24 10.52 5.66
N ALA A 89 -8.95 11.23 4.57
CA ALA A 89 -9.97 11.90 3.76
C ALA A 89 -10.92 10.94 3.01
N LEU A 90 -10.53 9.68 2.84
CA LEU A 90 -11.23 8.66 2.07
C LEU A 90 -11.59 7.44 2.93
N ASP A 91 -11.38 7.48 4.24
CA ASP A 91 -11.57 6.33 5.12
C ASP A 91 -13.04 6.06 5.48
N GLY A 92 -13.95 6.98 5.13
CA GLY A 92 -15.38 6.86 5.35
C GLY A 92 -15.87 7.28 6.73
N SER A 93 -15.00 7.75 7.62
CA SER A 93 -15.37 8.25 8.95
C SER A 93 -16.35 9.41 8.92
N ALA A 94 -16.31 10.23 7.85
CA ALA A 94 -17.23 11.33 7.59
C ALA A 94 -18.18 11.05 6.40
N GLY A 95 -18.43 9.78 6.07
CA GLY A 95 -19.23 9.38 4.92
C GLY A 95 -20.70 9.83 4.99
N LEU A 96 -21.28 10.20 3.84
CA LEU A 96 -22.66 10.70 3.77
C LEU A 96 -23.72 9.62 4.08
N ASN A 97 -23.40 8.36 3.83
CA ASN A 97 -24.28 7.21 4.08
C ASN A 97 -23.98 6.49 5.41
N CYS A 98 -23.22 7.14 6.30
CA CYS A 98 -23.04 6.66 7.67
C CYS A 98 -24.28 6.98 8.50
N ALA A 99 -24.76 6.01 9.29
CA ALA A 99 -25.82 6.30 10.25
C ALA A 99 -25.34 7.33 11.29
N PRO A 100 -26.23 8.06 11.98
CA PRO A 100 -25.82 8.88 13.12
C PRO A 100 -25.11 8.02 14.17
N VAL A 101 -24.03 8.49 14.79
CA VAL A 101 -23.17 7.75 15.76
C VAL A 101 -23.98 6.98 16.83
N ARG A 102 -25.11 7.52 17.29
CA ARG A 102 -25.98 6.84 18.29
C ARG A 102 -26.66 5.56 17.77
N ALA A 103 -26.73 5.37 16.46
CA ALA A 103 -27.28 4.20 15.78
C ALA A 103 -26.19 3.24 15.26
N HIS A 104 -24.89 3.58 15.41
CA HIS A 104 -23.80 2.66 15.14
C HIS A 104 -23.80 1.55 16.21
N GLN A 105 -24.49 0.45 15.94
CA GLN A 105 -24.46 -0.73 16.82
C GLN A 105 -23.09 -1.43 16.81
N ALA A 106 -22.26 -1.11 15.82
CA ALA A 106 -20.89 -1.56 15.71
C ALA A 106 -20.01 -0.31 15.70
N GLU A 107 -19.09 -0.19 16.65
CA GLU A 107 -18.12 0.92 16.84
C GLU A 107 -17.09 1.03 15.68
N MET A 108 -17.57 0.88 14.44
CA MET A 108 -16.79 0.90 13.21
C MET A 108 -16.84 2.32 12.67
N ASN A 109 -15.66 2.95 12.64
CA ASN A 109 -15.48 4.34 12.28
C ASN A 109 -14.93 4.52 10.87
N THR A 110 -14.64 3.44 10.13
CA THR A 110 -14.15 3.50 8.76
C THR A 110 -14.78 2.42 7.87
N ASP A 111 -14.80 2.68 6.57
CA ASP A 111 -15.30 1.75 5.55
C ASP A 111 -14.55 0.42 5.60
N LEU A 112 -13.24 0.46 5.84
CA LEU A 112 -12.40 -0.73 5.92
C LEU A 112 -12.78 -1.60 7.13
N GLN A 113 -13.08 -0.99 8.29
CA GLN A 113 -13.55 -1.70 9.47
C GLN A 113 -14.92 -2.34 9.21
N ALA A 114 -15.84 -1.58 8.62
CA ALA A 114 -17.19 -2.04 8.29
C ALA A 114 -17.16 -3.25 7.33
N VAL A 115 -16.42 -3.14 6.23
CA VAL A 115 -16.27 -4.22 5.24
C VAL A 115 -15.60 -5.45 5.84
N SER A 116 -14.51 -5.26 6.60
CA SER A 116 -13.80 -6.37 7.25
C SER A 116 -14.71 -7.15 8.18
N ALA A 117 -15.50 -6.45 8.99
CA ALA A 117 -16.43 -7.09 9.91
C ALA A 117 -17.61 -7.75 9.18
N TRP A 118 -18.14 -7.12 8.13
CA TRP A 118 -19.18 -7.71 7.30
C TRP A 118 -18.71 -9.03 6.67
N ILE A 119 -17.49 -9.08 6.12
CA ILE A 119 -16.88 -10.31 5.59
C ILE A 119 -16.70 -11.35 6.70
N ALA A 120 -16.24 -10.96 7.89
CA ALA A 120 -16.05 -11.87 9.00
C ALA A 120 -17.37 -12.51 9.45
N ILE A 121 -18.44 -11.72 9.54
CA ILE A 121 -19.77 -12.17 9.98
C ILE A 121 -20.46 -13.01 8.88
N ARG A 122 -20.51 -12.51 7.64
CA ARG A 122 -21.24 -13.15 6.54
C ARG A 122 -20.48 -14.30 5.89
N GLY A 123 -19.15 -14.22 5.87
CA GLY A 123 -18.27 -15.26 5.34
C GLY A 123 -17.95 -16.38 6.33
N ALA A 124 -18.38 -16.31 7.60
CA ALA A 124 -17.99 -17.25 8.65
C ALA A 124 -18.25 -18.73 8.33
N ARG A 125 -19.26 -19.02 7.51
CA ARG A 125 -19.70 -20.40 7.23
C ARG A 125 -18.89 -21.12 6.14
N SER A 126 -18.09 -20.40 5.34
CA SER A 126 -17.36 -21.00 4.22
C SER A 126 -16.15 -20.15 3.83
N VAL A 127 -14.97 -20.78 3.79
CA VAL A 127 -13.71 -20.14 3.36
C VAL A 127 -13.81 -19.67 1.91
N GLN A 128 -14.48 -20.42 1.03
CA GLN A 128 -14.69 -20.05 -0.36
C GLN A 128 -15.58 -18.80 -0.46
N THR A 129 -16.67 -18.77 0.31
CA THR A 129 -17.57 -17.61 0.38
C THR A 129 -16.86 -16.39 0.94
N GLN A 130 -16.08 -16.55 2.01
CA GLN A 130 -15.28 -15.47 2.57
C GLN A 130 -14.27 -14.91 1.56
N ARG A 131 -13.60 -15.78 0.78
CA ARG A 131 -12.68 -15.36 -0.29
C ARG A 131 -13.39 -14.61 -1.41
N ALA A 132 -14.57 -15.08 -1.83
CA ALA A 132 -15.38 -14.39 -2.84
C ALA A 132 -15.82 -13.00 -2.35
N TYR A 133 -16.33 -12.90 -1.11
CA TYR A 133 -16.71 -11.61 -0.52
C TYR A 133 -15.52 -10.67 -0.37
N ARG A 134 -14.34 -11.18 0.04
CA ARG A 134 -13.13 -10.36 0.09
C ARG A 134 -12.77 -9.83 -1.29
N ARG A 135 -12.77 -10.68 -2.32
CA ARG A 135 -12.44 -10.29 -3.69
C ARG A 135 -13.35 -9.16 -4.18
N GLU A 136 -14.66 -9.33 -4.06
CA GLU A 136 -15.61 -8.33 -4.55
C GLU A 136 -15.60 -7.05 -3.72
N ALA A 137 -15.45 -7.16 -2.40
CA ALA A 137 -15.39 -5.99 -1.54
C ALA A 137 -14.09 -5.19 -1.74
N GLU A 138 -12.96 -5.87 -1.95
CA GLU A 138 -11.68 -5.25 -2.29
C GLU A 138 -11.78 -4.51 -3.63
N ARG A 139 -12.37 -5.15 -4.65
CA ARG A 139 -12.60 -4.53 -5.96
C ARG A 139 -13.40 -3.23 -5.85
N LEU A 140 -14.52 -3.28 -5.13
CA LEU A 140 -15.39 -2.11 -4.94
C LEU A 140 -14.69 -0.99 -4.15
N LEU A 141 -14.02 -1.32 -3.04
CA LEU A 141 -13.29 -0.35 -2.22
C LEU A 141 -12.17 0.33 -3.01
N LEU A 142 -11.37 -0.45 -3.74
CA LEU A 142 -10.29 0.09 -4.56
C LEU A 142 -10.83 0.95 -5.70
N TRP A 143 -11.92 0.54 -6.34
CA TRP A 143 -12.57 1.35 -7.37
C TRP A 143 -13.07 2.69 -6.80
N ALA A 144 -13.76 2.68 -5.66
CA ALA A 144 -14.26 3.89 -5.02
C ALA A 144 -13.12 4.89 -4.69
N ILE A 145 -12.03 4.37 -4.14
CA ILE A 145 -10.87 5.18 -3.73
C ILE A 145 -10.08 5.67 -4.95
N VAL A 146 -9.74 4.78 -5.88
CA VAL A 146 -8.79 5.08 -6.97
C VAL A 146 -9.49 5.72 -8.18
N ALA A 147 -10.67 5.23 -8.57
CA ALA A 147 -11.37 5.74 -9.74
C ALA A 147 -12.24 6.96 -9.40
N LYS A 148 -12.94 6.95 -8.25
CA LYS A 148 -13.86 8.03 -7.87
C LYS A 148 -13.27 9.04 -6.89
N GLY A 149 -12.21 8.68 -6.17
CA GLY A 149 -11.67 9.53 -5.10
C GLY A 149 -12.69 9.75 -3.97
N LYS A 150 -13.54 8.75 -3.71
CA LYS A 150 -14.61 8.81 -2.70
C LYS A 150 -14.47 7.65 -1.71
N PRO A 151 -14.81 7.85 -0.42
CA PRO A 151 -15.05 6.72 0.47
C PRO A 151 -16.27 5.93 -0.01
N LEU A 152 -16.29 4.63 0.31
CA LEU A 152 -17.40 3.72 0.00
C LEU A 152 -18.72 4.24 0.59
N SER A 153 -18.66 4.75 1.82
CA SER A 153 -19.80 5.37 2.51
C SER A 153 -20.28 6.68 1.90
N SER A 154 -19.66 7.20 0.83
CA SER A 154 -20.16 8.38 0.10
C SER A 154 -20.48 8.10 -1.38
N LEU A 155 -20.50 6.83 -1.80
CA LEU A 155 -21.00 6.49 -3.12
C LEU A 155 -22.51 6.79 -3.22
N ASN A 156 -22.91 7.37 -4.35
CA ASN A 156 -24.32 7.57 -4.68
C ASN A 156 -24.79 6.58 -5.75
N THR A 157 -26.08 6.61 -6.09
CA THR A 157 -26.69 5.69 -7.05
C THR A 157 -26.03 5.74 -8.44
N LEU A 158 -25.56 6.92 -8.88
CA LEU A 158 -24.86 7.06 -10.16
C LEU A 158 -23.46 6.42 -10.10
N ASP A 159 -22.76 6.59 -8.99
CA ASP A 159 -21.46 5.94 -8.79
C ASP A 159 -21.63 4.41 -8.81
N VAL A 160 -22.68 3.87 -8.19
CA VAL A 160 -22.92 2.41 -8.20
C VAL A 160 -23.27 1.90 -9.60
N ALA A 161 -24.05 2.64 -10.39
CA ALA A 161 -24.33 2.27 -11.77
C ALA A 161 -23.04 2.20 -12.62
N GLU A 162 -22.17 3.21 -12.49
CA GLU A 162 -20.89 3.25 -13.18
C GLU A 162 -19.97 2.07 -12.81
N TYR A 163 -19.99 1.64 -11.55
CA TYR A 163 -19.24 0.45 -11.12
C TYR A 163 -19.74 -0.84 -11.78
N LEU A 164 -21.06 -0.99 -11.92
CA LEU A 164 -21.67 -2.18 -12.51
C LEU A 164 -21.49 -2.24 -14.03
N ASP A 165 -21.46 -1.09 -14.70
CA ASP A 165 -21.24 -0.99 -16.15
C ASP A 165 -19.76 -1.18 -16.55
N ALA A 166 -18.85 -1.18 -15.57
CA ALA A 166 -17.42 -1.36 -15.79
C ALA A 166 -16.96 -2.84 -15.86
N ASP A 167 -17.88 -3.80 -15.66
CA ASP A 167 -17.67 -5.25 -15.82
C ASP A 167 -18.29 -5.78 -17.13
#